data_AF-A0AAU4X625-F1
#
_entry.id   AF-A0AAU4X625-F1
#
_cell.length_a   1.000
_cell.length_b   1.000
_cell.length_c   1.000
_cell.angle_alpha   90.00
_cell.angle_beta   90.00
_cell.angle_gamma   90.00
#
_symmetry.space_group_name_H-M   'P 1'
#
loop_
_entity.id
_entity.type
_entity.pdbx_description
1 polymer ?
#
loop_
_entity_poly.entity_id
_entity_poly.type
_entity_poly.pdbx_seq_one_letter_code
_entity_poly.pdbx_strand_id
1 'polypeptide(L)'
;MHTYLFVDGLDVVARSDSRMAGLDPRRLLRPGGPLFPTDTPCKVDVAAQEQPEPGPDRLTIRIRLRGETVIWSDLMYPGLDGKVLEEAHFRLEQYLGEIERAYAALKDQLVSRSGTAEVKPAQT
;
A
#
# COMPACT_ATOMS: atom_id res chain seq x y z
N MET A 1 12.51 2.03 -1.78
CA MET A 1 11.49 1.80 -2.81
C MET A 1 10.19 2.09 -2.11
N HIS A 2 9.53 3.15 -2.56
CA HIS A 2 8.34 3.68 -1.92
C HIS A 2 7.14 2.92 -2.45
N THR A 3 6.26 2.49 -1.56
CA THR A 3 4.98 1.92 -1.96
C THR A 3 4.06 3.06 -2.37
N TYR A 4 3.53 3.00 -3.58
CA TYR A 4 2.42 3.83 -4.01
C TYR A 4 1.12 3.08 -3.72
N LEU A 5 0.12 3.77 -3.19
CA LEU A 5 -1.16 3.17 -2.85
C LEU A 5 -2.25 3.86 -3.67
N PHE A 6 -2.74 3.18 -4.71
CA PHE A 6 -3.73 3.78 -5.59
C PHE A 6 -5.16 3.35 -5.23
N VAL A 7 -6.04 4.32 -5.04
CA VAL A 7 -7.50 4.14 -4.91
C VAL A 7 -8.17 5.03 -5.95
N ASP A 8 -8.99 4.46 -6.83
CA ASP A 8 -9.61 5.17 -7.97
C ASP A 8 -8.61 5.96 -8.83
N GLY A 9 -7.40 5.40 -9.01
CA GLY A 9 -6.31 6.04 -9.77
C GLY A 9 -5.56 7.14 -9.02
N LEU A 10 -5.91 7.42 -7.76
CA LEU A 10 -5.24 8.42 -6.92
C LEU A 10 -4.22 7.78 -6.00
N ASP A 11 -3.00 8.32 -5.96
CA ASP A 11 -2.01 7.95 -4.93
C ASP A 11 -2.41 8.53 -3.57
N VAL A 12 -2.94 7.67 -2.72
CA VAL A 12 -3.44 7.99 -1.39
C VAL A 12 -2.32 8.48 -0.48
N VAL A 13 -1.08 8.00 -0.66
CA VAL A 13 0.04 8.40 0.18
C VAL A 13 0.42 9.86 -0.11
N ALA A 14 0.74 10.16 -1.37
CA ALA A 14 1.17 11.50 -1.77
C ALA A 14 0.09 12.58 -1.55
N ARG A 15 -1.19 12.21 -1.64
CA ARG A 15 -2.32 13.15 -1.41
C ARG A 15 -2.62 13.40 0.06
N SER A 16 -2.30 12.45 0.94
CA SER A 16 -2.50 12.63 2.39
C SER A 16 -1.48 13.60 2.97
N ASP A 17 -0.20 13.39 2.64
CA ASP A 17 0.89 14.31 2.95
C ASP A 17 2.02 14.02 1.96
N SER A 18 2.46 15.03 1.21
CA SER A 18 3.53 14.86 0.20
C SER A 18 4.87 14.45 0.80
N ARG A 19 5.03 14.52 2.13
CA ARG A 19 6.21 14.08 2.89
C ARG A 19 6.14 12.61 3.30
N MET A 20 5.01 11.93 3.07
CA MET A 20 4.84 10.52 3.41
C MET A 20 5.38 9.60 2.32
N ALA A 21 5.95 8.49 2.78
CA ALA A 21 6.38 7.37 1.95
C ALA A 21 5.61 6.12 2.35
N GLY A 22 5.11 5.37 1.36
CA GLY A 22 4.45 4.10 1.64
C GLY A 22 5.40 3.10 2.29
N LEU A 23 4.90 2.37 3.29
CA LEU A 23 5.70 1.38 4.02
C LEU A 23 6.17 0.24 3.12
N ASP A 24 7.21 -0.48 3.54
CA ASP A 24 7.81 -1.58 2.78
C ASP A 24 6.72 -2.57 2.29
N PRO A 25 6.57 -2.77 0.97
CA PRO A 25 5.52 -3.61 0.42
C PRO A 25 5.60 -5.07 0.91
N ARG A 26 6.78 -5.56 1.32
CA ARG A 26 6.94 -6.90 1.92
C ARG A 26 6.21 -7.04 3.26
N ARG A 27 5.99 -5.93 3.97
CA ARG A 27 5.23 -5.92 5.23
C ARG A 27 3.72 -5.91 4.98
N LEU A 28 3.28 -5.27 3.90
CA LEU A 28 1.86 -5.05 3.58
C LEU A 28 1.24 -6.18 2.75
N LEU A 29 1.94 -6.61 1.70
CA LEU A 29 1.40 -7.45 0.62
C LEU A 29 1.61 -8.95 0.81
N ARG A 30 2.17 -9.39 1.95
CA ARG A 30 2.36 -10.83 2.20
C ARG A 30 1.00 -11.54 2.23
N PRO A 31 0.91 -12.82 1.80
CA PRO A 31 -0.32 -13.62 1.94
C PRO A 31 -0.82 -13.62 3.39
N GLY A 32 -2.11 -13.34 3.60
CA GLY A 32 -2.69 -13.17 4.94
C GLY A 32 -2.12 -11.98 5.72
N GLY A 33 -1.49 -11.03 5.03
CA GLY A 33 -0.85 -9.85 5.61
C GLY A 33 -1.84 -8.79 6.08
N PRO A 34 -1.33 -7.63 6.53
CA PRO A 34 -2.16 -6.57 7.11
C PRO A 34 -3.30 -6.08 6.20
N LEU A 35 -3.11 -6.09 4.88
CA LEU A 35 -4.13 -5.70 3.91
C LEU A 35 -5.18 -6.80 3.65
N PHE A 36 -5.00 -8.03 4.17
CA PHE A 36 -5.97 -9.09 3.96
C PHE A 36 -7.27 -8.77 4.72
N PRO A 37 -8.43 -8.73 4.04
CA PRO A 37 -9.66 -8.25 4.64
C PRO A 37 -10.29 -9.34 5.52
N THR A 38 -10.68 -8.98 6.74
CA THR A 38 -11.45 -9.84 7.63
C THR A 38 -12.72 -9.12 8.08
N ASP A 39 -13.70 -9.87 8.57
CA ASP A 39 -14.96 -9.35 9.10
C ASP A 39 -14.78 -8.40 10.30
N THR A 40 -13.69 -8.62 11.06
CA THR A 40 -13.24 -7.77 12.16
C THR A 40 -12.38 -6.61 11.62
N PRO A 41 -12.71 -5.34 11.93
CA PRO A 41 -11.92 -4.21 11.48
C PRO A 41 -10.45 -4.28 11.93
N CYS A 42 -9.51 -4.17 10.99
CA CYS A 42 -8.08 -4.11 11.26
C CYS A 42 -7.54 -2.71 10.95
N LYS A 43 -6.66 -2.18 11.81
CA LYS A 43 -5.93 -0.94 11.53
C LYS A 43 -4.60 -1.27 10.88
N VAL A 44 -4.29 -0.58 9.78
CA VAL A 44 -3.10 -0.83 8.97
C VAL A 44 -2.39 0.47 8.69
N ASP A 45 -1.14 0.57 9.10
CA ASP A 45 -0.28 1.66 8.68
C ASP A 45 0.17 1.40 7.24
N VAL A 46 -0.08 2.34 6.34
CA VAL A 46 0.26 2.21 4.91
C VAL A 46 1.37 3.15 4.49
N ALA A 47 1.58 4.24 5.22
CA ALA A 47 2.69 5.16 5.01
C ALA A 47 3.24 5.69 6.34
N ALA A 48 4.47 6.18 6.30
CA ALA A 48 5.08 6.95 7.37
C ALA A 48 5.82 8.15 6.79
N GLN A 49 5.97 9.19 7.59
CA GLN A 49 6.72 10.37 7.19
C GLN A 49 8.22 10.07 7.13
N GLU A 50 8.90 10.54 6.08
CA GLU A 50 10.36 10.62 6.09
C GLU A 50 10.76 11.85 6.92
N GLN A 51 11.44 11.64 8.05
CA GLN A 51 11.87 12.70 8.99
C GLN A 51 12.61 13.86 8.29
N PRO A 52 12.57 15.12 8.81
CA PRO A 52 12.48 15.48 10.24
C PRO A 52 11.33 16.41 10.65
N GLU A 53 10.42 16.76 9.74
CA GLU A 53 9.38 17.76 10.01
C GLU A 53 8.20 17.20 10.84
N PRO A 54 7.53 18.00 11.69
CA PRO A 54 6.33 17.55 12.40
C PRO A 54 5.17 17.30 11.41
N GLY A 55 4.67 16.08 11.42
CA GLY A 55 3.50 15.61 10.66
C GLY A 55 2.87 14.41 11.39
N PRO A 56 1.74 13.87 10.90
CA PRO A 56 1.26 12.60 11.40
C PRO A 56 2.32 11.54 11.12
N ASP A 57 2.88 10.93 12.17
CA ASP A 57 3.97 9.95 12.06
C ASP A 57 3.64 8.82 11.07
N ARG A 58 2.35 8.49 10.93
CA ARG A 58 1.85 7.36 10.13
C ARG A 58 0.51 7.69 9.48
N LEU A 59 0.33 7.23 8.24
CA LEU A 59 -0.97 7.13 7.60
C LEU A 59 -1.56 5.76 7.93
N THR A 60 -2.62 5.75 8.73
CA THR A 60 -3.30 4.52 9.16
C THR A 60 -4.68 4.47 8.53
N ILE A 61 -5.00 3.36 7.87
CA ILE A 61 -6.34 3.07 7.37
C ILE A 61 -6.99 1.98 8.22
N ARG A 62 -8.31 1.93 8.22
CA ARG A 62 -9.05 0.79 8.77
C ARG A 62 -9.65 -0.03 7.64
N ILE A 63 -9.45 -1.34 7.69
CA ILE A 63 -9.92 -2.29 6.69
C ILE A 63 -10.93 -3.23 7.34
N ARG A 64 -12.06 -3.46 6.66
CA ARG A 64 -13.07 -4.44 7.10
C ARG A 64 -13.75 -5.08 5.90
N LEU A 65 -14.03 -6.37 5.99
CA LEU A 65 -14.93 -7.10 5.10
C LEU A 65 -16.38 -7.00 5.60
N ARG A 66 -17.30 -6.64 4.70
CA ARG A 66 -18.75 -6.77 4.92
C ARG A 66 -19.39 -7.45 3.70
N GLY A 67 -19.83 -8.70 3.89
CA GLY A 67 -20.29 -9.52 2.78
C GLY A 67 -19.16 -9.67 1.75
N GLU A 68 -19.42 -9.25 0.51
CA GLU A 68 -18.43 -9.26 -0.58
C GLU A 68 -17.74 -7.91 -0.80
N THR A 69 -17.85 -6.98 0.15
CA THR A 69 -17.28 -5.63 0.04
C THR A 69 -16.18 -5.41 1.06
N VAL A 70 -14.99 -5.07 0.58
CA VAL A 70 -13.89 -4.57 1.40
C VAL A 70 -14.05 -3.07 1.55
N ILE A 71 -14.10 -2.59 2.78
CA ILE A 71 -14.25 -1.19 3.12
C ILE A 71 -12.94 -0.70 3.72
N TRP A 72 -12.37 0.33 3.12
CA TRP A 72 -11.34 1.14 3.74
C TRP A 72 -12.01 2.38 4.32
N SER A 73 -11.77 2.67 5.59
CA SER A 73 -12.26 3.86 6.26
C SER A 73 -11.10 4.62 6.92
N ASP A 74 -11.42 5.77 7.51
CA ASP A 74 -10.44 6.68 8.13
C ASP A 74 -9.47 7.28 7.09
N LEU A 75 -9.91 7.40 5.83
CA LEU A 75 -9.10 7.90 4.72
C LEU A 75 -8.89 9.42 4.80
N MET A 76 -9.95 10.18 5.13
CA MET A 76 -9.94 11.62 5.41
C MET A 76 -9.15 12.48 4.38
N TYR A 77 -9.08 12.11 3.11
CA TYR A 77 -8.29 12.83 2.09
C TYR A 77 -9.15 13.44 0.98
N PRO A 78 -8.69 14.52 0.29
CA PRO A 78 -9.46 15.15 -0.77
C PRO A 78 -9.53 14.26 -2.04
N GLY A 79 -10.74 13.87 -2.41
CA GLY A 79 -11.08 13.21 -3.66
C GLY A 79 -10.92 14.12 -4.88
N LEU A 80 -11.13 13.56 -6.08
CA LEU A 80 -10.98 14.27 -7.35
C LEU A 80 -11.93 15.48 -7.48
N ASP A 81 -13.10 15.42 -6.84
CA ASP A 81 -14.11 16.48 -6.82
C ASP A 81 -13.89 17.51 -5.70
N GLY A 82 -12.78 17.41 -4.95
CA GLY A 82 -12.47 18.26 -3.82
C GLY A 82 -13.22 17.92 -2.53
N LYS A 83 -14.09 16.89 -2.54
CA LYS A 83 -14.73 16.40 -1.32
C LYS A 83 -13.82 15.43 -0.59
N VAL A 84 -13.93 15.37 0.72
CA VAL A 84 -13.19 14.39 1.52
C VAL A 84 -13.73 12.99 1.22
N LEU A 85 -12.86 12.09 0.81
CA LEU A 85 -13.14 10.66 0.75
C LEU A 85 -12.94 10.09 2.15
N GLU A 86 -14.05 9.72 2.79
CA GLU A 86 -14.04 9.11 4.12
C GLU A 86 -13.85 7.59 4.04
N GLU A 87 -14.45 6.97 3.02
CA GLU A 87 -14.40 5.54 2.76
C GLU A 87 -14.18 5.21 1.28
N ALA A 88 -13.49 4.11 1.03
CA ALA A 88 -13.39 3.49 -0.29
C ALA A 88 -13.91 2.05 -0.22
N HIS A 89 -14.71 1.66 -1.22
CA HIS A 89 -15.38 0.36 -1.25
C HIS A 89 -14.89 -0.46 -2.45
N PHE A 90 -14.50 -1.69 -2.21
CA PHE A 90 -13.96 -2.59 -3.22
C PHE A 90 -14.73 -3.90 -3.22
N ARG A 91 -14.99 -4.46 -4.41
CA ARG A 91 -15.46 -5.83 -4.53
C ARG A 91 -14.36 -6.78 -4.07
N LEU A 92 -14.70 -7.77 -3.25
CA LEU A 92 -13.74 -8.68 -2.62
C LEU A 92 -12.84 -9.38 -3.65
N GLU A 93 -13.43 -9.90 -4.72
CA GLU A 93 -12.70 -10.61 -5.78
C GLU A 93 -11.64 -9.71 -6.44
N GLN A 94 -12.02 -8.49 -6.79
CA GLN A 94 -11.10 -7.50 -7.37
C GLN A 94 -10.00 -7.12 -6.38
N TYR A 95 -10.38 -6.89 -5.11
CA TYR A 95 -9.44 -6.50 -4.07
C TYR A 95 -8.37 -7.57 -3.82
N LEU A 96 -8.78 -8.84 -3.71
CA LEU A 96 -7.85 -9.97 -3.55
C LEU A 96 -6.97 -10.15 -4.78
N GLY A 97 -7.53 -10.05 -5.99
CA GLY A 97 -6.78 -10.12 -7.23
C GLY A 97 -5.70 -9.03 -7.33
N GLU A 98 -5.99 -7.82 -6.86
CA GLU A 98 -5.01 -6.72 -6.83
C GLU A 98 -3.91 -6.95 -5.79
N ILE A 99 -4.23 -7.50 -4.62
CA ILE A 99 -3.21 -7.89 -3.63
C ILE A 99 -2.28 -8.95 -4.21
N GLU A 100 -2.83 -9.99 -4.84
CA GLU A 100 -2.06 -11.08 -5.45
C GLU A 100 -1.17 -10.57 -6.60
N ARG A 101 -1.71 -9.74 -7.49
CA ARG A 101 -0.97 -9.09 -8.58
C ARG A 101 0.19 -8.25 -8.04
N ALA A 102 -0.08 -7.41 -7.04
CA ALA A 102 0.93 -6.56 -6.43
C ALA A 102 2.03 -7.37 -5.73
N TYR A 103 1.66 -8.46 -5.03
CA TYR A 103 2.61 -9.36 -4.40
C TYR A 103 3.47 -10.11 -5.43
N ALA A 104 2.88 -10.59 -6.53
CA ALA A 104 3.63 -11.21 -7.63
C ALA A 104 4.65 -10.24 -8.24
N ALA A 105 4.22 -9.02 -8.56
CA ALA A 105 5.10 -7.97 -9.07
C ALA A 105 6.25 -7.63 -8.11
N LEU A 106 5.99 -7.65 -6.80
CA LEU A 106 7.02 -7.50 -5.79
C LEU A 106 8.03 -8.66 -5.85
N LYS A 107 7.57 -9.91 -5.91
CA LYS A 107 8.46 -11.09 -6.00
C LYS A 107 9.34 -11.04 -7.24
N ASP A 108 8.79 -10.69 -8.39
CA ASP A 108 9.56 -10.58 -9.65
C ASP A 108 10.69 -9.55 -9.52
N GLN A 109 10.40 -8.37 -8.95
CA GLN A 109 11.42 -7.35 -8.70
C GLN A 109 12.54 -7.81 -7.75
N LEU A 110 12.20 -8.66 -6.77
CA LEU A 110 13.20 -9.23 -5.85
C LEU A 110 14.12 -10.22 -6.57
N VAL A 111 13.57 -11.04 -7.46
CA VAL A 111 14.35 -11.97 -8.29
C VAL A 111 15.27 -11.18 -9.23
N SER A 112 14.75 -10.16 -9.92
CA SER A 112 15.55 -9.32 -10.83
C SER A 112 16.71 -8.60 -10.13
N ARG A 113 16.53 -8.15 -8.88
CA ARG A 113 17.60 -7.52 -8.08
C ARG A 113 18.64 -8.50 -7.56
N SER A 114 18.26 -9.76 -7.35
CA SER A 114 19.15 -10.80 -6.84
C SER A 114 19.99 -11.43 -7.96
N GLY A 115 19.53 -11.36 -9.22
CA GLY A 115 20.23 -11.86 -10.40
C GLY A 115 21.25 -10.91 -11.03
N THR A 116 21.37 -9.65 -10.56
CA THR A 116 22.31 -8.67 -11.15
C THR A 116 23.69 -8.62 -10.48
N ALA A 117 23.97 -9.50 -9.53
CA ALA A 117 25.28 -9.64 -8.91
C ALA A 117 26.19 -10.60 -9.73
N GLU A 118 26.42 -10.31 -11.02
CA GLU A 118 27.48 -10.98 -11.78
C GLU A 118 28.78 -10.17 -11.67
N VAL A 119 29.75 -10.80 -11.01
CA VAL A 119 31.11 -10.31 -10.76
C VAL A 119 31.89 -10.29 -12.08
N LYS A 120 32.39 -9.11 -12.48
CA LYS A 120 33.38 -9.02 -13.56
C LYS A 120 34.64 -9.81 -13.16
N PRO A 121 35.16 -10.72 -14.01
CA PRO A 121 36.46 -11.31 -13.75
C PRO A 121 37.53 -10.22 -13.89
N ALA A 122 38.43 -10.17 -12.92
CA ALA A 122 39.66 -9.40 -13.00
C ALA A 122 40.51 -9.97 -14.15
N GLN A 123 40.77 -9.15 -15.17
CA GLN A 123 41.79 -9.44 -16.17
C GLN A 123 43.15 -9.09 -15.56
N THR A 124 44.04 -10.09 -15.51
CA THR A 124 45.47 -9.94 -15.28
C THR A 124 46.18 -9.90 -16.63
#